data_AF-A0A0F9VE03-F1
#
_entry.id   AF-A0A0F9VE03-F1
#
_cell.length_a   1.000
_cell.length_b   1.000
_cell.length_c   1.000
_cell.angle_alpha   90.00
_cell.angle_beta   90.00
_cell.angle_gamma   90.00
#
_symmetry.space_group_name_H-M   'P 1'
#
loop_
_entity.id
_entity.type
_entity.pdbx_description
1 polymer ?
#
loop_
_entity_poly.entity_id
_entity_poly.type
_entity_poly.pdbx_seq_one_letter_code
_entity_poly.pdbx_strand_id
1 'polypeptide(L)'
;MEEFRTLTKKLYHLFIVVFILVMTIFIVLLNYDPQSNSYPPIITDEITSTTIWKPKDAITEIPNMSETVKKGYYLIAETSKYMGPNAENVKDRYSGNNLACANCHLQKGAQAGSGSWVGILERFPQFGGRGNREGTIQDRINGCMERSMNGKMLPVDSDKMTAIVAYMNWLGEDVPEHRKAEFKGYPKIKIPNVAVDLDRGKGVYNKECVICHGENGAGVLNPIDSKSYTYPPLWGPDSFNDGAGMNRVITSAEFIKSNMPYLQATWDNPKLTDEEAYHVAGYINSFSRPHKGNKENDYPNKKLKPVSTPYGPWADDFSPEQHKYGPFPPIMEFYKKEYGITKTK
;
A
#
# COMPACT_ATOMS: atom_id res chain seq x y z
N MET A 1 0.82 25.11 -65.24
CA MET A 1 1.25 23.69 -65.32
C MET A 1 2.73 23.49 -65.04
N GLU A 2 3.61 24.38 -65.50
CA GLU A 2 5.07 24.23 -65.35
C GLU A 2 5.57 24.39 -63.89
N GLU A 3 4.96 25.31 -63.12
CA GLU A 3 5.26 25.50 -61.70
C GLU A 3 4.83 24.30 -60.85
N PHE A 4 3.67 23.71 -61.15
CA PHE A 4 3.20 22.51 -60.46
C PHE A 4 4.14 21.33 -60.71
N ARG A 5 4.58 21.13 -61.95
CA ARG A 5 5.58 20.10 -62.31
C ARG A 5 6.91 20.31 -61.58
N THR A 6 7.32 21.56 -61.39
CA THR A 6 8.55 21.91 -60.66
C THR A 6 8.41 21.66 -59.16
N LEU A 7 7.25 21.97 -58.57
CA LEU A 7 6.96 21.69 -57.16
C LEU A 7 6.89 20.19 -56.88
N THR A 8 6.22 19.40 -57.74
CA THR A 8 6.15 17.94 -57.59
C THR A 8 7.53 17.30 -57.69
N LYS A 9 8.39 17.76 -58.60
CA LYS A 9 9.79 17.28 -58.69
C LYS A 9 10.60 17.60 -57.43
N LYS A 10 10.45 18.80 -56.87
CA LYS A 10 11.12 19.20 -55.62
C LYS A 10 10.64 18.39 -54.42
N LEU A 11 9.32 18.17 -54.29
CA LEU A 11 8.74 17.34 -53.23
C LEU A 11 9.15 15.88 -53.34
N TYR A 12 9.21 15.33 -54.56
CA TYR A 12 9.70 13.98 -54.82
C TYR A 12 11.18 13.83 -54.45
N HIS A 13 12.02 14.81 -54.80
CA HIS A 13 13.41 14.82 -54.35
C HIS A 13 13.55 14.94 -52.83
N LEU A 14 12.75 15.81 -52.19
CA LEU A 14 12.74 15.93 -50.73
C LEU A 14 12.35 14.60 -50.06
N PHE A 15 11.32 13.93 -50.58
CA PHE A 15 10.88 12.63 -50.07
C PHE A 15 11.96 11.57 -50.22
N ILE A 16 12.64 11.48 -51.37
CA ILE A 16 13.77 10.56 -51.57
C ILE A 16 14.89 10.85 -50.58
N VAL A 17 15.25 12.12 -50.37
CA VAL A 17 16.31 12.50 -49.44
C VAL A 17 15.97 12.09 -48.01
N VAL A 18 14.75 12.38 -47.56
CA VAL A 18 14.29 11.97 -46.22
C VAL A 18 14.24 10.45 -46.09
N PHE A 19 13.77 9.74 -47.11
CA PHE A 19 13.70 8.28 -47.10
C PHE A 19 15.09 7.64 -47.02
N ILE A 20 16.05 8.15 -47.79
CA ILE A 20 17.45 7.70 -47.72
C ILE A 20 18.04 7.98 -46.33
N LEU A 21 17.76 9.14 -45.75
CA LEU A 21 18.28 9.54 -44.44
C LEU A 21 17.70 8.68 -43.29
N VAL A 22 16.43 8.30 -43.37
CA VAL A 22 15.81 7.35 -42.42
C VAL A 22 16.39 5.96 -42.61
N MET A 23 16.58 5.49 -43.86
CA MET A 23 17.19 4.19 -44.15
C MET A 23 18.65 4.11 -43.67
N THR A 24 19.44 5.17 -43.84
CA THR A 24 20.82 5.18 -43.34
C THR A 24 20.87 5.18 -41.83
N ILE A 25 20.01 5.94 -41.14
CA ILE A 25 19.89 5.86 -39.67
C ILE A 25 19.51 4.46 -39.23
N PHE A 26 18.55 3.82 -39.91
CA PHE A 26 18.12 2.46 -39.56
C PHE A 26 19.22 1.42 -39.80
N ILE A 27 19.98 1.54 -40.89
CA ILE A 27 21.15 0.69 -41.17
C ILE A 27 22.24 0.92 -40.11
N VAL A 28 22.51 2.16 -39.73
CA VAL A 28 23.47 2.47 -38.66
C VAL A 28 23.01 1.83 -37.35
N LEU A 29 21.74 1.97 -36.97
CA LEU A 29 21.22 1.36 -35.74
C LEU A 29 21.24 -0.17 -35.76
N LEU A 30 20.99 -0.80 -36.91
CA LEU A 30 21.07 -2.26 -37.05
C LEU A 30 22.51 -2.79 -37.02
N ASN A 31 23.49 -1.98 -37.43
CA ASN A 31 24.91 -2.36 -37.46
C ASN A 31 25.73 -1.72 -36.34
N TYR A 32 25.10 -0.97 -35.44
CA TYR A 32 25.75 -0.33 -34.30
C TYR A 32 25.92 -1.38 -33.21
N ASP A 33 27.07 -2.04 -33.23
CA ASP A 33 27.55 -2.89 -32.13
C ASP A 33 28.37 -2.02 -31.15
N PRO A 34 27.86 -1.75 -29.93
CA PRO A 34 28.52 -0.85 -28.99
C PRO A 34 29.83 -1.41 -28.40
N GLN A 35 30.28 -2.61 -28.79
CA GLN A 35 31.43 -3.30 -28.20
C GLN A 35 32.71 -3.40 -29.05
N SER A 36 32.91 -2.56 -30.07
CA SER A 36 34.12 -2.69 -30.92
C SER A 36 35.39 -1.95 -30.43
N ASN A 37 35.42 -1.40 -29.21
CA ASN A 37 36.66 -0.87 -28.64
C ASN A 37 37.23 -1.86 -27.61
N SER A 38 38.12 -2.72 -28.10
CA SER A 38 38.94 -3.65 -27.31
C SER A 38 39.86 -2.89 -26.35
N TYR A 39 39.47 -2.80 -25.08
CA TYR A 39 40.42 -2.59 -23.97
C TYR A 39 41.07 -3.94 -23.60
N PRO A 40 42.36 -3.96 -23.20
CA PRO A 40 43.03 -5.18 -22.78
C PRO A 40 42.33 -5.81 -21.57
N PRO A 41 42.41 -7.14 -21.39
CA PRO A 41 41.67 -7.84 -20.35
C PRO A 41 42.17 -7.38 -18.99
N ILE A 42 41.34 -6.60 -18.30
CA ILE A 42 41.44 -6.44 -16.86
C ILE A 42 41.10 -7.81 -16.30
N ILE A 43 42.01 -8.36 -15.51
CA ILE A 43 41.84 -9.58 -14.73
C ILE A 43 40.49 -9.47 -14.01
N THR A 44 39.50 -10.21 -14.51
CA THR A 44 38.23 -10.37 -13.83
C THR A 44 38.51 -11.24 -12.62
N ASP A 45 38.75 -10.59 -11.48
CA ASP A 45 38.23 -11.12 -10.23
C ASP A 45 36.80 -11.58 -10.50
N GLU A 46 36.48 -12.78 -10.05
CA GLU A 46 35.16 -13.40 -10.18
C GLU A 46 34.07 -12.34 -9.97
N ILE A 47 33.43 -11.92 -11.07
CA ILE A 47 32.12 -11.30 -11.00
C ILE A 47 31.22 -12.46 -10.60
N THR A 48 31.17 -12.70 -9.29
CA THR A 48 30.01 -13.28 -8.66
C THR A 48 28.82 -12.58 -9.28
N SER A 49 28.07 -13.30 -10.10
CA SER A 49 26.74 -12.92 -10.52
C SER A 49 25.95 -12.67 -9.23
N THR A 50 26.02 -11.46 -8.71
CA THR A 50 25.15 -10.96 -7.67
C THR A 50 23.81 -10.80 -8.37
N THR A 51 23.09 -11.91 -8.52
CA THR A 51 21.67 -11.91 -8.82
C THR A 51 21.03 -10.93 -7.85
N ILE A 52 20.69 -9.74 -8.34
CA ILE A 52 20.04 -8.70 -7.55
C ILE A 52 18.76 -9.34 -7.03
N TRP A 53 18.70 -9.59 -5.72
CA TRP A 53 17.52 -10.18 -5.09
C TRP A 53 16.30 -9.30 -5.39
N LYS A 54 15.18 -9.92 -5.75
CA LYS A 54 13.90 -9.25 -5.99
C LYS A 54 12.84 -9.86 -5.08
N PRO A 55 11.86 -9.05 -4.62
CA PRO A 55 10.69 -9.60 -3.94
C PRO A 55 10.03 -10.67 -4.80
N LYS A 56 9.58 -11.75 -4.15
CA LYS A 56 8.84 -12.84 -4.80
C LYS A 56 7.54 -12.28 -5.40
N ASP A 57 7.29 -12.57 -6.68
CA ASP A 57 5.97 -12.38 -7.27
C ASP A 57 5.10 -13.58 -6.91
N ALA A 58 4.20 -13.38 -5.96
CA ALA A 58 3.39 -14.45 -5.44
C ALA A 58 2.51 -15.13 -6.49
N ILE A 59 2.13 -14.46 -7.59
CA ILE A 59 1.27 -15.05 -8.63
C ILE A 59 2.08 -16.03 -9.49
N THR A 60 3.29 -15.66 -9.89
CA THR A 60 4.14 -16.50 -10.74
C THR A 60 4.68 -17.71 -9.97
N GLU A 61 4.85 -17.57 -8.65
CA GLU A 61 5.40 -18.60 -7.78
C GLU A 61 4.35 -19.59 -7.23
N ILE A 62 3.05 -19.40 -7.47
CA ILE A 62 2.00 -20.31 -6.97
C ILE A 62 2.31 -21.79 -7.24
N PRO A 63 2.78 -22.21 -8.44
CA PRO A 63 3.11 -23.62 -8.69
C PRO A 63 4.22 -24.18 -7.78
N ASN A 64 5.14 -23.32 -7.34
CA ASN A 64 6.32 -23.69 -6.53
C ASN A 64 6.04 -23.62 -5.02
N MET A 65 4.94 -23.01 -4.60
CA MET A 65 4.55 -22.93 -3.19
C MET A 65 4.19 -24.32 -2.64
N SER A 66 4.67 -24.61 -1.42
CA SER A 66 4.12 -25.70 -0.62
C SER A 66 2.62 -25.50 -0.36
N GLU A 67 1.89 -26.57 -0.07
CA GLU A 67 0.44 -26.52 0.10
C GLU A 67 0.02 -25.53 1.21
N THR A 68 0.75 -25.50 2.33
CA THR A 68 0.48 -24.58 3.44
C THR A 68 0.71 -23.12 3.04
N VAL A 69 1.78 -22.83 2.29
CA VAL A 69 2.08 -21.47 1.80
C VAL A 69 1.03 -21.03 0.79
N LYS A 70 0.65 -21.92 -0.14
CA LYS A 70 -0.40 -21.69 -1.15
C LYS A 70 -1.76 -21.42 -0.51
N LYS A 71 -2.13 -22.17 0.53
CA LYS A 71 -3.32 -21.90 1.34
C LYS A 71 -3.24 -20.53 2.01
N GLY A 72 -2.08 -20.17 2.56
CA GLY A 72 -1.83 -18.87 3.16
C GLY A 72 -2.02 -17.73 2.17
N TYR A 73 -1.45 -17.86 0.97
CA TYR A 73 -1.64 -16.94 -0.15
C TYR A 73 -3.12 -16.72 -0.45
N TYR A 74 -3.91 -17.78 -0.64
CA TYR A 74 -5.33 -17.63 -0.96
C TYR A 74 -6.13 -16.95 0.16
N LEU A 75 -5.82 -17.25 1.43
CA LEU A 75 -6.46 -16.59 2.57
C LEU A 75 -6.20 -15.07 2.62
N ILE A 76 -5.01 -14.61 2.19
CA ILE A 76 -4.67 -13.18 2.19
C ILE A 76 -5.01 -12.45 0.89
N ALA A 77 -4.93 -13.15 -0.25
CA ALA A 77 -5.17 -12.58 -1.58
C ALA A 77 -6.66 -12.55 -1.93
N GLU A 78 -7.40 -13.55 -1.45
CA GLU A 78 -8.82 -13.80 -1.73
C GLU A 78 -9.62 -13.91 -0.42
N THR A 79 -9.29 -13.07 0.58
CA THR A 79 -9.92 -13.13 1.91
C THR A 79 -11.45 -13.08 1.84
N SER A 80 -12.04 -12.24 0.98
CA SER A 80 -13.50 -12.19 0.80
C SER A 80 -14.11 -13.55 0.44
N LYS A 81 -13.45 -14.31 -0.43
CA LYS A 81 -13.90 -15.64 -0.87
C LYS A 81 -13.77 -16.70 0.22
N TYR A 82 -12.63 -16.73 0.91
CA TYR A 82 -12.33 -17.81 1.87
C TYR A 82 -12.72 -17.51 3.31
N MET A 83 -12.83 -16.22 3.67
CA MET A 83 -13.11 -15.77 5.03
C MET A 83 -14.15 -14.65 5.12
N GLY A 84 -14.62 -14.10 4.00
CA GLY A 84 -15.60 -13.00 3.99
C GLY A 84 -17.03 -13.45 4.31
N PRO A 85 -17.99 -12.51 4.32
CA PRO A 85 -19.39 -12.76 4.64
C PRO A 85 -20.06 -13.83 3.78
N ASN A 86 -19.58 -13.99 2.54
CA ASN A 86 -20.11 -14.91 1.53
C ASN A 86 -19.25 -16.17 1.33
N ALA A 87 -18.31 -16.45 2.23
CA ALA A 87 -17.55 -17.70 2.19
C ALA A 87 -18.50 -18.91 2.25
N GLU A 88 -18.16 -19.94 1.47
CA GLU A 88 -19.00 -21.13 1.26
C GLU A 88 -19.32 -21.82 2.60
N ASN A 89 -18.29 -22.09 3.40
CA ASN A 89 -18.46 -22.62 4.74
C ASN A 89 -18.73 -21.50 5.75
N VAL A 90 -19.88 -21.55 6.41
CA VAL A 90 -20.28 -20.57 7.45
C VAL A 90 -19.26 -20.50 8.59
N LYS A 91 -18.60 -21.61 8.93
CA LYS A 91 -17.58 -21.65 10.00
C LYS A 91 -16.31 -20.86 9.63
N ASP A 92 -16.11 -20.59 8.35
CA ASP A 92 -14.96 -19.86 7.84
C ASP A 92 -15.21 -18.36 7.71
N ARG A 93 -16.43 -17.88 7.97
CA ARG A 93 -16.78 -16.45 7.93
C ARG A 93 -16.20 -15.71 9.13
N TYR A 94 -14.96 -15.25 8.98
CA TYR A 94 -14.22 -14.49 9.98
C TYR A 94 -14.19 -12.98 9.69
N SER A 95 -14.18 -12.58 8.43
CA SER A 95 -14.26 -11.19 8.00
C SER A 95 -15.73 -10.76 7.86
N GLY A 96 -16.03 -9.55 8.33
CA GLY A 96 -17.36 -8.94 8.25
C GLY A 96 -17.52 -7.94 7.11
N ASN A 97 -16.55 -7.84 6.21
CA ASN A 97 -16.61 -7.08 4.97
C ASN A 97 -16.01 -7.89 3.80
N ASN A 98 -16.13 -7.42 2.57
CA ASN A 98 -15.59 -8.11 1.39
C ASN A 98 -14.21 -7.61 0.95
N LEU A 99 -13.46 -6.95 1.86
CA LEU A 99 -12.05 -6.63 1.61
C LEU A 99 -11.18 -7.90 1.59
N ALA A 100 -9.98 -7.75 1.08
CA ALA A 100 -8.87 -8.67 1.20
C ALA A 100 -7.66 -7.99 1.84
N CYS A 101 -6.82 -8.76 2.54
CA CYS A 101 -5.57 -8.25 3.09
C CYS A 101 -4.74 -7.55 2.00
N ALA A 102 -4.74 -8.14 0.80
CA ALA A 102 -4.07 -7.61 -0.38
C ALA A 102 -4.61 -6.28 -0.94
N ASN A 103 -5.78 -5.79 -0.47
CA ASN A 103 -6.27 -4.47 -0.87
C ASN A 103 -5.46 -3.32 -0.24
N CYS A 104 -4.84 -3.56 0.93
CA CYS A 104 -3.95 -2.60 1.58
C CYS A 104 -2.47 -3.03 1.51
N HIS A 105 -2.22 -4.34 1.46
CA HIS A 105 -0.88 -4.91 1.37
C HIS A 105 -0.59 -5.28 -0.09
N LEU A 106 -0.09 -4.31 -0.85
CA LEU A 106 0.00 -4.39 -2.31
C LEU A 106 0.99 -5.48 -2.77
N GLN A 107 0.80 -5.93 -4.01
CA GLN A 107 1.49 -7.10 -4.57
C GLN A 107 1.42 -8.31 -3.62
N LYS A 108 0.24 -8.56 -3.05
CA LYS A 108 -0.01 -9.64 -2.09
C LYS A 108 0.99 -9.62 -0.92
N GLY A 109 1.35 -8.42 -0.47
CA GLY A 109 2.28 -8.16 0.63
C GLY A 109 3.75 -8.04 0.25
N ALA A 110 4.13 -8.18 -1.03
CA ALA A 110 5.53 -8.07 -1.46
C ALA A 110 6.00 -6.62 -1.68
N GLN A 111 5.09 -5.66 -1.90
CA GLN A 111 5.46 -4.30 -2.29
C GLN A 111 5.99 -3.45 -1.13
N ALA A 112 7.23 -2.98 -1.25
CA ALA A 112 7.83 -2.00 -0.34
C ALA A 112 6.97 -0.72 -0.22
N GLY A 113 6.96 -0.12 0.95
CA GLY A 113 6.15 1.08 1.25
C GLY A 113 4.63 0.86 1.31
N SER A 114 4.13 -0.37 1.14
CA SER A 114 2.71 -0.73 1.26
C SER A 114 2.40 -1.58 2.50
N GLY A 115 3.21 -1.45 3.55
CA GLY A 115 3.07 -2.28 4.76
C GLY A 115 3.41 -3.75 4.47
N SER A 116 4.46 -3.98 3.69
CA SER A 116 4.89 -5.31 3.23
C SER A 116 5.08 -6.34 4.35
N TRP A 117 4.82 -7.60 4.00
CA TRP A 117 5.05 -8.76 4.84
C TRP A 117 6.45 -9.36 4.67
N VAL A 118 7.25 -8.90 3.70
CA VAL A 118 8.66 -9.31 3.57
C VAL A 118 9.38 -9.00 4.89
N GLY A 119 10.03 -10.02 5.46
CA GLY A 119 10.72 -9.93 6.76
C GLY A 119 9.82 -9.54 7.94
N ILE A 120 8.51 -9.78 7.87
CA ILE A 120 7.60 -9.39 8.97
C ILE A 120 7.83 -10.20 10.24
N LEU A 121 8.15 -11.48 10.13
CA LEU A 121 8.25 -12.36 11.29
C LEU A 121 9.42 -12.01 12.22
N GLU A 122 10.52 -11.51 11.66
CA GLU A 122 11.68 -11.04 12.43
C GLU A 122 11.38 -9.79 13.27
N ARG A 123 10.26 -9.11 12.97
CA ARG A 123 9.77 -7.95 13.72
C ARG A 123 8.84 -8.35 14.87
N PHE A 124 8.67 -9.65 15.15
CA PHE A 124 7.82 -10.14 16.23
C PHE A 124 8.57 -11.16 17.11
N PRO A 125 8.30 -11.19 18.43
CA PRO A 125 7.31 -10.37 19.16
C PRO A 125 7.69 -8.87 19.18
N GLN A 126 6.68 -8.01 19.28
CA GLN A 126 6.90 -6.57 19.44
C GLN A 126 5.89 -5.93 20.39
N PHE A 127 6.35 -4.88 21.09
CA PHE A 127 5.51 -4.03 21.88
C PHE A 127 4.46 -3.31 21.03
N GLY A 128 3.18 -3.57 21.32
CA GLY A 128 2.05 -2.91 20.68
C GLY A 128 1.38 -1.92 21.63
N GLY A 129 1.48 -0.62 21.32
CA GLY A 129 0.87 0.43 22.16
C GLY A 129 -0.66 0.31 22.34
N ARG A 130 -1.36 -0.31 21.39
CA ARG A 130 -2.81 -0.56 21.48
C ARG A 130 -3.17 -1.55 22.59
N GLY A 131 -2.36 -2.58 22.81
CA GLY A 131 -2.55 -3.54 23.90
C GLY A 131 -1.70 -3.23 25.14
N ASN A 132 -0.74 -2.29 25.03
CA ASN A 132 0.25 -1.98 26.06
C ASN A 132 1.01 -3.24 26.54
N ARG A 133 1.37 -4.12 25.60
CA ARG A 133 2.07 -5.38 25.86
C ARG A 133 2.90 -5.81 24.65
N GLU A 134 3.83 -6.72 24.88
CA GLU A 134 4.43 -7.53 23.81
C GLU A 134 3.35 -8.41 23.16
N GLY A 135 3.35 -8.45 21.82
CA GLY A 135 2.40 -9.23 21.04
C GLY A 135 3.10 -10.02 19.93
N THR A 136 2.46 -11.11 19.52
CA THR A 136 2.95 -12.00 18.46
C THR A 136 2.49 -11.55 17.07
N ILE A 137 2.97 -12.21 16.01
CA ILE A 137 2.44 -11.98 14.67
C ILE A 137 0.96 -12.36 14.57
N GLN A 138 0.53 -13.40 15.30
CA GLN A 138 -0.86 -13.84 15.35
C GLN A 138 -1.76 -12.78 16.01
N ASP A 139 -1.28 -12.14 17.10
CA ASP A 139 -1.94 -10.98 17.70
C ASP A 139 -2.10 -9.85 16.67
N ARG A 140 -1.05 -9.58 15.87
CA ARG A 140 -1.09 -8.54 14.83
C ARG A 140 -2.10 -8.83 13.72
N ILE A 141 -2.17 -10.09 13.26
CA ILE A 141 -3.14 -10.56 12.25
C ILE A 141 -4.55 -10.42 12.80
N ASN A 142 -4.80 -10.88 14.03
CA ASN A 142 -6.10 -10.76 14.67
C ASN A 142 -6.52 -9.30 14.89
N GLY A 143 -5.58 -8.42 15.22
CA GLY A 143 -5.83 -6.98 15.26
C GLY A 143 -6.28 -6.39 13.91
N CYS A 144 -5.80 -6.93 12.78
CA CYS A 144 -6.31 -6.59 11.43
C CYS A 144 -7.71 -7.17 11.20
N MET A 145 -7.93 -8.44 11.57
CA MET A 145 -9.23 -9.11 11.38
C MET A 145 -10.36 -8.34 12.06
N GLU A 146 -10.16 -7.91 13.31
CA GLU A 146 -11.17 -7.16 14.05
C GLU A 146 -11.43 -5.73 13.53
N ARG A 147 -10.51 -5.17 12.73
CA ARG A 147 -10.51 -3.74 12.38
C ARG A 147 -10.61 -3.52 10.88
N SER A 148 -9.55 -3.85 10.16
CA SER A 148 -9.52 -3.74 8.69
C SER A 148 -10.57 -4.63 8.05
N MET A 149 -10.72 -5.86 8.55
CA MET A 149 -11.64 -6.84 7.99
C MET A 149 -13.04 -6.81 8.64
N ASN A 150 -13.29 -5.84 9.54
CA ASN A 150 -14.52 -5.67 10.30
C ASN A 150 -15.09 -6.98 10.88
N GLY A 151 -14.20 -7.87 11.33
CA GLY A 151 -14.52 -9.26 11.60
C GLY A 151 -14.24 -9.68 13.03
N LYS A 152 -14.02 -10.97 13.20
CA LYS A 152 -13.65 -11.62 14.47
C LYS A 152 -12.27 -12.25 14.36
N MET A 153 -11.66 -12.50 15.51
CA MET A 153 -10.35 -13.15 15.59
C MET A 153 -10.40 -14.58 15.02
N LEU A 154 -9.32 -14.96 14.36
CA LEU A 154 -9.00 -16.35 14.04
C LEU A 154 -8.42 -17.02 15.32
N PRO A 155 -8.76 -18.29 15.59
CA PRO A 155 -8.06 -19.05 16.63
C PRO A 155 -6.55 -19.09 16.32
N VAL A 156 -5.73 -18.82 17.33
CA VAL A 156 -4.27 -18.62 17.17
C VAL A 156 -3.57 -19.89 16.68
N ASP A 157 -4.10 -21.05 17.03
CA ASP A 157 -3.67 -22.39 16.67
C ASP A 157 -4.40 -22.97 15.45
N SER A 158 -5.27 -22.21 14.78
CA SER A 158 -6.00 -22.69 13.61
C SER A 158 -5.12 -22.87 12.38
N ASP A 159 -5.47 -23.84 11.53
CA ASP A 159 -4.82 -24.04 10.23
C ASP A 159 -4.76 -22.77 9.36
N LYS A 160 -5.76 -21.88 9.49
CA LYS A 160 -5.81 -20.62 8.75
C LYS A 160 -4.73 -19.66 9.25
N MET A 161 -4.59 -19.53 10.56
CA MET A 161 -3.52 -18.71 11.15
C MET A 161 -2.14 -19.26 10.76
N THR A 162 -1.93 -20.56 10.90
CA THR A 162 -0.69 -21.24 10.51
C THR A 162 -0.35 -21.01 9.03
N ALA A 163 -1.33 -21.16 8.14
CA ALA A 163 -1.12 -20.94 6.70
C ALA A 163 -0.78 -19.48 6.37
N ILE A 164 -1.48 -18.50 6.96
CA ILE A 164 -1.18 -17.07 6.77
C ILE A 164 0.26 -16.75 7.22
N VAL A 165 0.67 -17.24 8.39
CA VAL A 165 2.03 -17.04 8.91
C VAL A 165 3.06 -17.73 8.02
N ALA A 166 2.78 -18.94 7.51
CA ALA A 166 3.68 -19.64 6.58
C ALA A 166 3.90 -18.84 5.29
N TYR A 167 2.84 -18.24 4.73
CA TYR A 167 2.98 -17.37 3.55
C TYR A 167 3.79 -16.10 3.85
N MET A 168 3.58 -15.48 5.01
CA MET A 168 4.38 -14.33 5.44
C MET A 168 5.86 -14.69 5.64
N ASN A 169 6.16 -15.89 6.15
CA ASN A 169 7.53 -16.40 6.25
C ASN A 169 8.16 -16.56 4.86
N TRP A 170 7.44 -17.25 3.97
CA TRP A 170 7.88 -17.54 2.61
C TRP A 170 8.21 -16.28 1.81
N LEU A 171 7.41 -15.22 1.93
CA LEU A 171 7.70 -13.93 1.30
C LEU A 171 9.04 -13.31 1.73
N GLY A 172 9.48 -13.60 2.96
CA GLY A 172 10.73 -13.09 3.53
C GLY A 172 11.95 -13.94 3.21
N GLU A 173 11.81 -15.10 2.59
CA GLU A 173 12.95 -15.99 2.30
C GLU A 173 13.98 -15.30 1.40
N ASP A 174 15.25 -15.45 1.77
CA ASP A 174 16.44 -14.94 1.08
C ASP A 174 16.55 -13.42 0.99
N VAL A 175 15.72 -12.66 1.70
CA VAL A 175 15.82 -11.18 1.70
C VAL A 175 17.18 -10.75 2.28
N PRO A 176 17.98 -9.97 1.53
CA PRO A 176 19.26 -9.47 2.04
C PRO A 176 19.05 -8.56 3.26
N GLU A 177 19.87 -8.74 4.30
CA GLU A 177 19.74 -8.00 5.57
C GLU A 177 19.65 -6.49 5.37
N HIS A 178 20.51 -5.93 4.51
CA HIS A 178 20.58 -4.50 4.23
C HIS A 178 19.31 -3.93 3.55
N ARG A 179 18.45 -4.78 2.97
CA ARG A 179 17.22 -4.37 2.27
C ARG A 179 15.96 -4.55 3.09
N LYS A 180 16.00 -5.28 4.22
CA LYS A 180 14.82 -5.54 5.06
C LYS A 180 14.10 -4.26 5.49
N ALA A 181 14.86 -3.18 5.73
CA ALA A 181 14.32 -1.89 6.11
C ALA A 181 13.38 -1.26 5.06
N GLU A 182 13.59 -1.54 3.77
CA GLU A 182 12.77 -1.02 2.65
C GLU A 182 11.30 -1.48 2.74
N PHE A 183 11.06 -2.65 3.32
CA PHE A 183 9.74 -3.28 3.40
C PHE A 183 8.95 -2.91 4.67
N LYS A 184 9.53 -2.09 5.54
CA LYS A 184 8.92 -1.77 6.83
C LYS A 184 7.89 -0.65 6.72
N GLY A 185 6.61 -1.02 6.78
CA GLY A 185 5.51 -0.07 6.98
C GLY A 185 5.25 0.83 5.77
N TYR A 186 4.84 2.07 6.04
CA TYR A 186 4.65 3.12 5.02
C TYR A 186 5.74 4.19 5.20
N PRO A 187 6.27 4.76 4.10
CA PRO A 187 7.14 5.92 4.15
C PRO A 187 6.43 7.08 4.85
N LYS A 188 7.19 7.86 5.61
CA LYS A 188 6.62 9.01 6.33
C LYS A 188 6.38 10.17 5.38
N ILE A 189 5.29 10.90 5.59
CA ILE A 189 5.08 12.23 5.00
C ILE A 189 5.57 13.31 5.96
N LYS A 190 5.89 14.48 5.42
CA LYS A 190 5.95 15.71 6.21
C LYS A 190 4.53 16.11 6.59
N ILE A 191 4.17 15.90 7.86
CA ILE A 191 2.85 16.26 8.38
C ILE A 191 2.67 17.78 8.28
N PRO A 192 1.64 18.27 7.55
CA PRO A 192 1.37 19.70 7.44
C PRO A 192 1.04 20.34 8.79
N ASN A 193 1.39 21.62 8.98
CA ASN A 193 1.02 22.41 10.16
C ASN A 193 -0.37 23.06 10.02
N VAL A 194 -1.28 22.39 9.32
CA VAL A 194 -2.64 22.84 9.06
C VAL A 194 -3.63 21.72 9.34
N ALA A 195 -4.88 22.08 9.64
CA ALA A 195 -5.96 21.09 9.64
C ALA A 195 -6.20 20.57 8.21
N VAL A 196 -6.80 19.39 8.12
CA VAL A 196 -7.34 18.85 6.86
C VAL A 196 -8.34 19.85 6.29
N ASP A 197 -8.18 20.13 5.00
CA ASP A 197 -9.13 20.86 4.18
C ASP A 197 -9.91 19.85 3.33
N LEU A 198 -11.19 19.65 3.67
CA LEU A 198 -12.03 18.65 3.00
C LEU A 198 -12.34 19.01 1.55
N ASP A 199 -12.38 20.30 1.20
CA ASP A 199 -12.64 20.74 -0.17
C ASP A 199 -11.41 20.51 -1.06
N ARG A 200 -10.21 20.78 -0.55
CA ARG A 200 -8.96 20.38 -1.22
C ARG A 200 -8.88 18.86 -1.38
N GLY A 201 -9.20 18.13 -0.31
CA GLY A 201 -9.21 16.66 -0.33
C GLY A 201 -10.19 16.10 -1.36
N LYS A 202 -11.40 16.68 -1.46
CA LYS A 202 -12.38 16.36 -2.48
C LYS A 202 -11.88 16.65 -3.90
N GLY A 203 -11.21 17.78 -4.09
CA GLY A 203 -10.59 18.14 -5.37
C GLY A 203 -9.58 17.10 -5.84
N VAL A 204 -8.68 16.67 -4.94
CA VAL A 204 -7.72 15.59 -5.22
C VAL A 204 -8.44 14.27 -5.49
N TYR A 205 -9.46 13.93 -4.69
CA TYR A 205 -10.24 12.70 -4.88
C TYR A 205 -10.88 12.62 -6.27
N ASN A 206 -11.54 13.70 -6.69
CA ASN A 206 -12.21 13.78 -7.99
C ASN A 206 -11.23 13.64 -9.15
N LYS A 207 -10.02 14.19 -9.01
CA LYS A 207 -9.00 14.17 -10.05
C LYS A 207 -8.27 12.84 -10.14
N GLU A 208 -7.95 12.23 -8.99
CA GLU A 208 -6.93 11.17 -8.91
C GLU A 208 -7.49 9.82 -8.43
N CYS A 209 -8.71 9.78 -7.84
CA CYS A 209 -9.22 8.58 -7.14
C CYS A 209 -10.57 8.07 -7.69
N VAL A 210 -11.46 8.97 -8.12
CA VAL A 210 -12.85 8.63 -8.53
C VAL A 210 -12.91 7.57 -9.62
N ILE A 211 -11.98 7.59 -10.57
CA ILE A 211 -11.96 6.64 -11.70
C ILE A 211 -11.91 5.17 -11.27
N CYS A 212 -11.27 4.88 -10.12
CA CYS A 212 -11.16 3.51 -9.60
C CYS A 212 -12.12 3.26 -8.43
N HIS A 213 -12.25 4.21 -7.51
CA HIS A 213 -13.01 3.99 -6.27
C HIS A 213 -14.47 4.44 -6.34
N GLY A 214 -14.87 5.07 -7.46
CA GLY A 214 -16.22 5.59 -7.71
C GLY A 214 -16.51 6.89 -6.99
N GLU A 215 -17.52 7.64 -7.44
CA GLU A 215 -17.91 8.93 -6.85
C GLU A 215 -18.29 8.82 -5.37
N ASN A 216 -18.91 7.69 -5.00
CA ASN A 216 -19.35 7.40 -3.65
C ASN A 216 -18.36 6.52 -2.87
N GLY A 217 -17.11 6.33 -3.35
CA GLY A 217 -16.08 5.55 -2.67
C GLY A 217 -16.44 4.08 -2.44
N ALA A 218 -17.45 3.57 -3.14
CA ALA A 218 -17.97 2.21 -2.99
C ALA A 218 -17.06 1.14 -3.63
N GLY A 219 -16.03 1.55 -4.37
CA GLY A 219 -15.16 0.65 -5.10
C GLY A 219 -15.85 -0.01 -6.30
N VAL A 220 -15.18 -0.98 -6.89
CA VAL A 220 -15.66 -1.77 -8.03
C VAL A 220 -15.47 -3.24 -7.71
N LEU A 221 -16.58 -3.99 -7.71
CA LEU A 221 -16.58 -5.43 -7.53
C LEU A 221 -15.83 -6.11 -8.68
N ASN A 222 -15.20 -7.23 -8.36
CA ASN A 222 -14.54 -8.08 -9.32
C ASN A 222 -15.59 -8.68 -10.28
N PRO A 223 -15.47 -8.46 -11.60
CA PRO A 223 -16.47 -8.92 -12.56
C PRO A 223 -16.53 -10.44 -12.66
N ILE A 224 -15.51 -11.17 -12.21
CA ILE A 224 -15.43 -12.63 -12.31
C ILE A 224 -16.31 -13.29 -11.26
N ASP A 225 -16.22 -12.86 -10.00
CA ASP A 225 -16.92 -13.51 -8.87
C ASP A 225 -18.08 -12.67 -8.31
N SER A 226 -18.17 -11.38 -8.68
CA SER A 226 -19.14 -10.41 -8.16
C SER A 226 -19.23 -10.34 -6.64
N LYS A 227 -18.14 -10.71 -5.94
CA LYS A 227 -18.07 -10.80 -4.47
C LYS A 227 -16.81 -10.13 -3.91
N SER A 228 -15.67 -10.29 -4.56
CA SER A 228 -14.44 -9.61 -4.19
C SER A 228 -14.37 -8.23 -4.86
N TYR A 229 -13.40 -7.40 -4.47
CA TYR A 229 -13.20 -6.07 -5.06
C TYR A 229 -11.96 -6.01 -5.96
N THR A 230 -12.13 -5.51 -7.18
CA THR A 230 -11.02 -5.05 -8.02
C THR A 230 -10.44 -3.76 -7.47
N TYR A 231 -11.31 -2.80 -7.15
CA TYR A 231 -10.97 -1.59 -6.42
C TYR A 231 -11.77 -1.55 -5.12
N PRO A 232 -11.13 -1.51 -3.94
CA PRO A 232 -11.82 -1.64 -2.67
C PRO A 232 -12.66 -0.40 -2.33
N PRO A 233 -13.75 -0.58 -1.54
CA PRO A 233 -14.49 0.54 -0.96
C PRO A 233 -13.62 1.26 0.07
N LEU A 234 -13.56 2.59 -0.05
CA LEU A 234 -12.79 3.45 0.83
C LEU A 234 -13.57 3.85 2.09
N TRP A 235 -14.90 3.86 2.00
CA TRP A 235 -15.84 4.10 3.10
C TRP A 235 -17.16 3.37 2.84
N GLY A 236 -18.16 3.59 3.68
CA GLY A 236 -19.45 2.89 3.61
C GLY A 236 -19.42 1.53 4.31
N PRO A 237 -20.53 0.78 4.27
CA PRO A 237 -20.75 -0.38 5.13
C PRO A 237 -19.80 -1.56 4.86
N ASP A 238 -19.23 -1.66 3.66
CA ASP A 238 -18.35 -2.78 3.27
C ASP A 238 -16.85 -2.40 3.30
N SER A 239 -16.51 -1.26 3.90
CA SER A 239 -15.12 -0.83 4.09
C SER A 239 -14.56 -1.28 5.45
N PHE A 240 -13.32 -0.89 5.76
CA PHE A 240 -12.72 -1.07 7.08
C PHE A 240 -13.48 -0.25 8.13
N ASN A 241 -13.47 -0.70 9.39
CA ASN A 241 -14.20 -0.03 10.48
C ASN A 241 -13.42 1.14 11.09
N ASP A 242 -14.11 1.90 11.94
CA ASP A 242 -13.60 3.12 12.54
C ASP A 242 -12.46 2.93 13.58
N GLY A 243 -12.14 1.68 13.94
CA GLY A 243 -10.97 1.32 14.75
C GLY A 243 -9.73 0.94 13.93
N ALA A 244 -9.82 0.87 12.60
CA ALA A 244 -8.71 0.50 11.74
C ALA A 244 -7.63 1.58 11.67
N GLY A 245 -6.37 1.16 11.49
CA GLY A 245 -5.25 2.09 11.33
C GLY A 245 -5.43 3.01 10.12
N MET A 246 -6.08 2.53 9.06
CA MET A 246 -6.38 3.29 7.85
C MET A 246 -7.43 4.39 8.07
N ASN A 247 -8.20 4.35 9.16
CA ASN A 247 -9.12 5.42 9.56
C ASN A 247 -8.41 6.63 10.21
N ARG A 248 -7.07 6.62 10.27
CA ARG A 248 -6.27 7.69 10.86
C ARG A 248 -5.60 8.48 9.75
N VAL A 249 -5.86 9.78 9.68
CA VAL A 249 -5.45 10.66 8.57
C VAL A 249 -3.98 10.52 8.22
N ILE A 250 -3.06 10.58 9.20
CA ILE A 250 -1.62 10.46 8.92
C ILE A 250 -1.27 9.09 8.33
N THR A 251 -1.86 8.01 8.86
CA THR A 251 -1.57 6.65 8.40
C THR A 251 -2.06 6.43 6.96
N SER A 252 -3.28 6.89 6.65
CA SER A 252 -3.83 6.81 5.30
C SER A 252 -3.09 7.72 4.32
N ALA A 253 -2.67 8.91 4.75
CA ALA A 253 -1.94 9.85 3.89
C ALA A 253 -0.59 9.28 3.45
N GLU A 254 0.13 8.61 4.34
CA GLU A 254 1.38 7.92 3.98
C GLU A 254 1.17 6.75 3.02
N PHE A 255 0.12 5.95 3.23
CA PHE A 255 -0.24 4.89 2.29
C PHE A 255 -0.57 5.48 0.91
N ILE A 256 -1.41 6.51 0.87
CA ILE A 256 -1.83 7.19 -0.35
C ILE A 256 -0.61 7.79 -1.07
N LYS A 257 0.22 8.56 -0.37
CA LYS A 257 1.43 9.20 -0.93
C LYS A 257 2.33 8.20 -1.66
N SER A 258 2.53 7.04 -1.07
CA SER A 258 3.51 6.05 -1.52
C SER A 258 2.95 5.02 -2.50
N ASN A 259 1.63 4.90 -2.64
CA ASN A 259 1.02 3.81 -3.39
C ASN A 259 -0.15 4.23 -4.29
N MET A 260 -0.63 5.46 -4.17
CA MET A 260 -1.79 5.96 -4.92
C MET A 260 -1.47 7.25 -5.67
N PRO A 261 -2.01 7.44 -6.90
CA PRO A 261 -2.86 6.51 -7.65
C PRO A 261 -2.13 5.22 -8.06
N TYR A 262 -2.87 4.11 -8.10
CA TYR A 262 -2.31 2.78 -8.38
C TYR A 262 -1.60 2.74 -9.75
N LEU A 263 -0.43 2.09 -9.80
CA LEU A 263 0.49 2.04 -10.95
C LEU A 263 1.09 3.38 -11.39
N GLN A 264 0.78 4.49 -10.71
CA GLN A 264 1.32 5.81 -11.01
C GLN A 264 2.22 6.35 -9.89
N ALA A 265 2.00 5.90 -8.65
CA ALA A 265 2.80 6.26 -7.50
C ALA A 265 3.56 5.05 -6.94
N THR A 266 4.81 5.28 -6.58
CA THR A 266 5.63 4.39 -5.76
C THR A 266 6.20 5.18 -4.59
N TRP A 267 6.76 4.48 -3.61
CA TRP A 267 7.30 5.12 -2.41
C TRP A 267 8.52 6.02 -2.70
N ASP A 268 9.24 5.72 -3.78
CA ASP A 268 10.42 6.44 -4.29
C ASP A 268 10.08 7.43 -5.42
N ASN A 269 8.91 7.29 -6.06
CA ASN A 269 8.37 8.22 -7.04
C ASN A 269 6.89 8.51 -6.76
N PRO A 270 6.59 9.29 -5.70
CA PRO A 270 5.22 9.58 -5.33
C PRO A 270 4.57 10.56 -6.31
N LYS A 271 3.30 10.32 -6.66
CA LYS A 271 2.53 11.19 -7.56
C LYS A 271 1.99 12.44 -6.87
N LEU A 272 1.44 12.26 -5.67
CA LEU A 272 0.84 13.35 -4.89
C LEU A 272 1.90 14.02 -4.02
N THR A 273 1.71 15.29 -3.69
CA THR A 273 2.46 15.96 -2.63
C THR A 273 2.03 15.44 -1.25
N ASP A 274 2.83 15.73 -0.21
CA ASP A 274 2.48 15.33 1.17
C ASP A 274 1.19 15.99 1.64
N GLU A 275 0.95 17.23 1.23
CA GLU A 275 -0.25 18.00 1.57
C GLU A 275 -1.48 17.48 0.81
N GLU A 276 -1.37 17.15 -0.49
CA GLU A 276 -2.48 16.55 -1.25
C GLU A 276 -2.86 15.19 -0.65
N ALA A 277 -1.88 14.34 -0.34
CA ALA A 277 -2.10 13.04 0.30
C ALA A 277 -2.76 13.19 1.68
N TYR A 278 -2.39 14.23 2.43
CA TYR A 278 -2.97 14.56 3.73
C TYR A 278 -4.44 14.98 3.63
N HIS A 279 -4.76 15.92 2.73
CA HIS A 279 -6.13 16.41 2.57
C HIS A 279 -7.06 15.34 2.01
N VAL A 280 -6.62 14.56 1.00
CA VAL A 280 -7.45 13.48 0.44
C VAL A 280 -7.66 12.34 1.43
N ALA A 281 -6.67 12.01 2.27
CA ALA A 281 -6.83 11.07 3.38
C ALA A 281 -7.87 11.56 4.39
N GLY A 282 -7.85 12.85 4.71
CA GLY A 282 -8.85 13.48 5.57
C GLY A 282 -10.26 13.46 4.97
N TYR A 283 -10.39 13.74 3.67
CA TYR A 283 -11.65 13.62 2.94
C TYR A 283 -12.19 12.19 2.98
N ILE A 284 -11.38 11.18 2.65
CA ILE A 284 -11.77 9.76 2.70
C ILE A 284 -12.22 9.34 4.10
N ASN A 285 -11.53 9.79 5.15
CA ASN A 285 -11.85 9.46 6.55
C ASN A 285 -12.91 10.38 7.18
N SER A 286 -13.50 11.30 6.41
CA SER A 286 -14.65 12.09 6.85
C SER A 286 -15.96 11.31 6.76
N PHE A 287 -16.02 10.32 5.88
CA PHE A 287 -17.21 9.51 5.61
C PHE A 287 -17.47 8.43 6.66
N SER A 288 -18.74 8.02 6.76
CA SER A 288 -19.16 6.96 7.67
C SER A 288 -18.65 5.59 7.22
N ARG A 289 -18.42 4.71 8.20
CA ARG A 289 -17.94 3.34 8.04
C ARG A 289 -18.40 2.50 9.25
N PRO A 290 -18.25 1.17 9.24
CA PRO A 290 -18.67 0.34 10.36
C PRO A 290 -18.03 0.77 11.68
N HIS A 291 -18.77 0.60 12.77
CA HIS A 291 -18.30 0.94 14.11
C HIS A 291 -17.56 -0.25 14.74
N LYS A 292 -16.36 -0.01 15.27
CA LYS A 292 -15.67 -0.98 16.14
C LYS A 292 -16.10 -0.78 17.58
N GLY A 293 -16.73 -1.80 18.16
CA GLY A 293 -17.03 -1.82 19.59
C GLY A 293 -15.78 -1.91 20.47
N ASN A 294 -15.91 -1.47 21.73
CA ASN A 294 -14.91 -1.52 22.79
C ASN A 294 -13.61 -0.75 22.51
N LYS A 295 -13.70 0.37 21.78
CA LYS A 295 -12.54 1.23 21.43
C LYS A 295 -11.94 1.94 22.64
N GLU A 296 -12.71 2.14 23.70
CA GLU A 296 -12.26 2.69 24.98
C GLU A 296 -11.19 1.83 25.66
N ASN A 297 -11.18 0.52 25.37
CA ASN A 297 -10.18 -0.43 25.83
C ASN A 297 -8.90 -0.42 24.98
N ASP A 298 -8.94 0.17 23.78
CA ASP A 298 -7.72 0.40 23.00
C ASP A 298 -6.82 1.41 23.72
N TYR A 299 -5.51 1.14 23.68
CA TYR A 299 -4.47 1.96 24.31
C TYR A 299 -4.75 2.14 25.81
N PRO A 300 -4.59 1.08 26.64
CA PRO A 300 -4.76 1.19 28.10
C PRO A 300 -3.95 2.36 28.68
N ASN A 301 -2.71 2.50 28.22
CA ASN A 301 -1.95 3.74 28.39
C ASN A 301 -2.29 4.72 27.25
N LYS A 302 -3.13 5.73 27.56
CA LYS A 302 -3.60 6.74 26.59
C LYS A 302 -2.47 7.57 26.00
N LYS A 303 -1.30 7.65 26.67
CA LYS A 303 -0.11 8.33 26.12
C LYS A 303 0.51 7.58 24.94
N LEU A 304 0.24 6.28 24.78
CA LEU A 304 0.66 5.49 23.62
C LEU A 304 -0.31 5.57 22.44
N LYS A 305 -1.48 6.20 22.63
CA LYS A 305 -2.44 6.42 21.55
C LYS A 305 -1.82 7.32 20.47
N PRO A 306 -1.83 6.90 19.20
CA PRO A 306 -1.23 7.70 18.15
C PRO A 306 -2.00 9.00 17.87
N VAL A 307 -1.28 10.01 17.40
CA VAL A 307 -1.77 11.40 17.43
C VAL A 307 -3.05 11.62 16.62
N SER A 308 -3.15 10.97 15.46
CA SER A 308 -4.30 11.06 14.56
C SER A 308 -5.36 9.98 14.81
N THR A 309 -5.49 9.50 16.05
CA THR A 309 -6.56 8.54 16.41
C THR A 309 -7.86 9.32 16.64
N PRO A 310 -8.91 9.13 15.81
CA PRO A 310 -10.09 10.00 15.80
C PRO A 310 -11.14 9.62 16.86
N TYR A 311 -10.74 8.88 17.89
CA TYR A 311 -11.62 8.45 18.97
C TYR A 311 -10.90 8.49 20.33
N GLY A 312 -11.63 8.97 21.33
CA GLY A 312 -11.15 9.12 22.69
C GLY A 312 -11.17 7.83 23.51
N PRO A 313 -10.93 7.92 24.82
CA PRO A 313 -10.42 9.11 25.50
C PRO A 313 -8.94 9.37 25.14
N TRP A 314 -8.47 10.60 25.32
CA TRP A 314 -7.06 11.01 25.16
C TRP A 314 -6.45 11.38 26.51
N ALA A 315 -5.13 11.54 26.57
CA ALA A 315 -4.42 11.96 27.81
C ALA A 315 -4.23 13.49 27.87
N ASP A 316 -4.87 14.21 26.98
CA ASP A 316 -4.75 15.65 26.73
C ASP A 316 -6.15 16.24 26.52
N ASP A 317 -6.23 17.56 26.46
CA ASP A 317 -7.48 18.32 26.35
C ASP A 317 -7.76 18.82 24.92
N PHE A 318 -7.05 18.32 23.91
CA PHE A 318 -7.33 18.69 22.52
C PHE A 318 -8.68 18.13 22.06
N SER A 319 -9.32 18.84 21.14
CA SER A 319 -10.67 18.46 20.70
C SER A 319 -10.66 17.15 19.88
N PRO A 320 -11.76 16.38 19.90
CA PRO A 320 -11.94 15.25 19.00
C PRO A 320 -11.71 15.60 17.53
N GLU A 321 -12.13 16.80 17.13
CA GLU A 321 -11.98 17.31 15.78
C GLU A 321 -10.50 17.50 15.42
N GLN A 322 -9.69 18.04 16.34
CA GLN A 322 -8.25 18.19 16.11
C GLN A 322 -7.53 16.84 16.07
N HIS A 323 -7.95 15.85 16.85
CA HIS A 323 -7.43 14.48 16.73
C HIS A 323 -7.84 13.79 15.44
N LYS A 324 -8.97 14.19 14.84
CA LYS A 324 -9.44 13.65 13.57
C LYS A 324 -8.75 14.32 12.38
N TYR A 325 -8.64 15.65 12.38
CA TYR A 325 -8.24 16.44 11.21
C TYR A 325 -6.99 17.29 11.39
N GLY A 326 -6.40 17.31 12.59
CA GLY A 326 -5.27 18.19 12.88
C GLY A 326 -5.69 19.65 13.09
N PRO A 327 -4.72 20.59 13.13
CA PRO A 327 -3.29 20.37 12.92
C PRO A 327 -2.71 19.44 14.02
N PHE A 328 -1.94 18.45 13.59
CA PHE A 328 -1.32 17.46 14.47
C PHE A 328 -0.04 17.96 15.17
N PRO A 329 0.81 18.82 14.56
CA PRO A 329 2.05 19.27 15.21
C PRO A 329 1.85 19.89 16.61
N PRO A 330 0.83 20.72 16.88
CA PRO A 330 0.59 21.23 18.24
C PRO A 330 0.37 20.14 19.28
N ILE A 331 -0.34 19.06 18.92
CA ILE A 331 -0.55 17.90 19.81
C ILE A 331 0.80 17.19 20.03
N MET A 332 1.57 16.98 18.97
CA MET A 332 2.88 16.31 19.07
C MET A 332 3.87 17.11 19.94
N GLU A 333 3.88 18.44 19.81
CA GLU A 333 4.69 19.35 20.61
C GLU A 333 4.28 19.33 22.08
N PHE A 334 2.97 19.34 22.38
CA PHE A 334 2.45 19.19 23.73
C PHE A 334 2.98 17.91 24.39
N TYR A 335 2.86 16.75 23.73
CA TYR A 335 3.35 15.48 24.32
C TYR A 335 4.87 15.45 24.48
N LYS A 336 5.61 16.07 23.56
CA LYS A 336 7.07 16.18 23.67
C LYS A 336 7.46 17.04 24.87
N LYS A 337 6.76 18.15 25.10
CA LYS A 337 7.02 19.08 26.21
C LYS A 337 6.60 18.52 27.56
N GLU A 338 5.36 18.04 27.67
CA GLU A 338 4.76 17.65 28.96
C GLU A 338 5.16 16.24 29.41
N TYR A 339 5.48 15.34 28.47
CA TYR A 339 5.77 13.94 28.78
C TYR A 339 7.12 13.44 28.23
N GLY A 340 7.86 14.25 27.48
CA GLY A 340 9.08 13.78 26.79
C GLY A 340 8.79 12.75 25.69
N ILE A 341 7.52 12.62 25.23
CA ILE A 341 7.10 11.58 24.29
C ILE A 341 7.09 12.15 22.88
N THR A 342 7.84 11.53 21.98
CA THR A 342 7.71 11.79 20.54
C THR A 342 6.51 11.01 20.00
N LYS A 343 5.36 11.68 19.87
CA LYS A 343 4.16 11.08 19.29
C LYS A 343 4.38 10.66 17.84
N THR A 344 3.72 9.58 17.45
CA THR A 344 3.73 9.04 16.08
C THR A 344 2.29 8.72 15.62
N LYS A 345 2.18 8.15 14.43
CA LYS A 345 0.98 7.95 13.61
C LYS A 345 0.01 6.85 14.02
#